data_AF-A0A7L1MQA8-F1
#
_entry.id   AF-A0A7L1MQA8-F1
#
_cell.length_a   1.000
_cell.length_b   1.000
_cell.length_c   1.000
_cell.angle_alpha   90.00
_cell.angle_beta   90.00
_cell.angle_gamma   90.00
#
_symmetry.space_group_name_H-M   'P 1'
#
loop_
_entity.id
_entity.type
_entity.pdbx_description
1 polymer ?
#
loop_
_entity_poly.entity_id
_entity_poly.type
_entity_poly.pdbx_seq_one_letter_code
_entity_poly.pdbx_strand_id
1 'polypeptide(L)'
;INDLIQKRQLLEAFASIKLMEDETISERDSEKYSDNPQEFVRKSKDVDLLYNSITIAIQSIVEGTLEDPTLQHTMLTSMVTLIAHEEAAHPNTDSTAHPGSDLLGRPRKWREQWREAINESARKRVLKAPMPSREEATSWLDLHLTFLQEHLREDLLKIKSSVKKCYPEEYQVCDTYVEAFHNAIASHLQELSQGPLDFQELYTLLDWVANTYHSELFLGHPELKPEVKTENLSLLLTPADWDKLKKDYIASAKGKIKNYFGNILRLEVTEKWEKEVHSEEKENHYHASLSFDIQTIIWQHVKLSGAISRSLETKMLELCVAELLEFIPRFEQEFMAWSTAQDSPIFVPYLVAYINNFQDLVSGLETAFEVNTEELQKILAALTRNFTNIFLTKLRTKAQPLLKKILTKNWILATERPDSLASAVSQFSEHLQHMREPLRQELLHEVHKYVVKEYITQAIKPRWKMNRETRQQVSRKMSLEAEIIHHTLMDQGSEAEWLLPAIDHIAGIIGEKKKDKIKAYVQNLCQDYPDIR
;
A
#
# COMPACT_ATOMS: atom_id res chain seq x y z
N ILE A 1 -24.32 -57.68 22.54
CA ILE A 1 -24.50 -56.42 21.78
C ILE A 1 -23.22 -55.57 21.80
N ASN A 2 -22.67 -55.22 22.97
CA ASN A 2 -21.42 -54.45 23.05
C ASN A 2 -20.25 -55.04 22.24
N ASP A 3 -20.05 -56.37 22.28
CA ASP A 3 -19.01 -57.03 21.47
C ASP A 3 -19.22 -56.87 19.96
N LEU A 4 -20.47 -56.81 19.49
CA LEU A 4 -20.80 -56.58 18.07
C LEU A 4 -20.47 -55.14 17.67
N ILE A 5 -20.75 -54.18 18.55
CA ILE A 5 -20.40 -52.77 18.36
C ILE A 5 -18.88 -52.60 18.33
N GLN A 6 -18.15 -53.24 19.26
CA GLN A 6 -16.68 -53.22 19.29
C GLN A 6 -16.06 -53.84 18.04
N LYS A 7 -16.65 -54.93 17.51
CA LYS A 7 -16.24 -55.56 16.25
C LYS A 7 -16.71 -54.82 15.00
N ARG A 8 -17.37 -53.66 15.14
CA ARG A 8 -17.94 -52.84 14.06
C ARG A 8 -18.98 -53.58 13.20
N GLN A 9 -19.63 -54.60 13.74
CA GLN A 9 -20.77 -55.30 13.13
C GLN A 9 -22.07 -54.55 13.43
N LEU A 10 -22.16 -53.31 12.95
CA LEU A 10 -23.18 -52.34 13.40
C LEU A 10 -24.61 -52.73 13.01
N LEU A 11 -24.83 -53.38 11.87
CA LEU A 11 -26.15 -53.83 11.43
C LEU A 11 -26.74 -54.91 12.35
N GLU A 12 -25.92 -55.89 12.73
CA GLU A 12 -26.31 -56.96 13.67
C GLU A 12 -26.53 -56.40 15.07
N ALA A 13 -25.69 -55.44 15.48
CA ALA A 13 -25.87 -54.74 16.75
C ALA A 13 -27.20 -53.97 16.78
N PHE A 14 -27.53 -53.23 15.73
CA PHE A 14 -28.78 -52.47 15.64
C PHE A 14 -30.02 -53.37 15.64
N ALA A 15 -30.02 -54.46 14.88
CA ALA A 15 -31.13 -55.42 14.90
C ALA A 15 -31.37 -55.97 16.32
N SER A 16 -30.30 -56.27 17.05
CA SER A 16 -30.37 -56.75 18.44
C SER A 16 -30.88 -55.69 19.41
N ILE A 17 -30.46 -54.43 19.24
CA ILE A 17 -30.93 -53.30 20.06
C ILE A 17 -32.39 -53.00 19.77
N LYS A 18 -32.81 -53.05 18.51
CA LYS A 18 -34.20 -52.80 18.11
C LYS A 18 -35.15 -53.84 18.70
N LEU A 19 -34.77 -55.12 18.69
CA LEU A 19 -35.52 -56.17 19.38
C LEU A 19 -35.64 -55.89 20.88
N MET A 20 -34.55 -55.48 21.53
CA MET A 20 -34.55 -55.12 22.96
C MET A 20 -35.42 -53.88 23.23
N GLU A 21 -35.43 -52.90 22.33
CA GLU A 21 -36.30 -51.73 22.40
C GLU A 21 -37.78 -52.12 22.25
N ASP A 22 -38.12 -52.90 21.24
CA ASP A 22 -39.49 -53.36 20.98
C ASP A 22 -40.01 -54.24 22.13
N GLU A 23 -39.17 -55.10 22.70
CA GLU A 23 -39.47 -55.85 23.93
C GLU A 23 -39.75 -54.90 25.11
N THR A 24 -38.91 -53.89 25.31
CA THR A 24 -39.06 -52.91 26.40
C THR A 24 -40.33 -52.05 26.21
N ILE A 25 -40.68 -51.70 24.97
CA ILE A 25 -41.93 -51.01 24.62
C ILE A 25 -43.14 -51.92 24.92
N SER A 26 -43.10 -53.18 24.47
CA SER A 26 -44.19 -54.13 24.72
C SER A 26 -44.37 -54.44 26.21
N GLU A 27 -43.28 -54.50 26.99
CA GLU A 27 -43.33 -54.68 28.45
C GLU A 27 -43.88 -53.45 29.17
N ARG A 28 -43.63 -52.24 28.65
CA ARG A 28 -44.27 -51.00 29.12
C ARG A 28 -45.77 -51.01 28.86
N ASP A 29 -46.16 -51.31 27.62
CA ASP A 29 -47.55 -51.24 27.16
C ASP A 29 -48.43 -52.34 27.79
N SER A 30 -47.81 -53.41 28.31
CA SER A 30 -48.48 -54.46 29.08
C SER A 30 -48.49 -54.23 30.60
N GLU A 31 -48.08 -53.05 31.07
CA GLU A 31 -47.99 -52.66 32.49
C GLU A 31 -47.17 -53.62 33.38
N LYS A 32 -46.29 -54.43 32.77
CA LYS A 32 -45.51 -55.48 33.45
C LYS A 32 -44.63 -54.95 34.59
N TYR A 33 -44.32 -53.65 34.57
CA TYR A 33 -43.48 -52.96 35.55
C TYR A 33 -44.26 -52.05 36.51
N SER A 34 -45.59 -52.21 36.64
CA SER A 34 -46.41 -51.44 37.60
C SER A 34 -45.86 -51.46 39.03
N ASP A 35 -45.26 -52.59 39.43
CA ASP A 35 -44.75 -52.84 40.77
C ASP A 35 -43.25 -52.51 40.93
N ASN A 36 -42.52 -52.28 39.83
CA ASN A 36 -41.09 -51.95 39.86
C ASN A 36 -40.66 -50.93 38.77
N PRO A 37 -41.00 -49.64 38.93
CA PRO A 37 -40.67 -48.60 37.95
C PRO A 37 -39.17 -48.41 37.73
N GLN A 38 -38.34 -48.74 38.73
CA GLN A 38 -36.88 -48.57 38.63
C GLN A 38 -36.23 -49.54 37.64
N GLU A 39 -36.79 -50.73 37.47
CA GLU A 39 -36.27 -51.74 36.54
C GLU A 39 -36.55 -51.36 35.08
N PHE A 40 -37.74 -50.81 34.81
CA PHE A 40 -38.08 -50.23 33.51
C PHE A 40 -37.12 -49.08 33.13
N VAL A 41 -36.87 -48.15 34.06
CA VAL A 41 -35.91 -47.05 33.84
C VAL A 41 -34.49 -47.55 33.57
N ARG A 42 -34.05 -48.64 34.23
CA ARG A 42 -32.74 -49.24 33.95
C ARG A 42 -32.67 -49.83 32.54
N LYS A 43 -33.66 -50.62 32.14
CA LYS A 43 -33.73 -51.19 30.77
C LYS A 43 -33.78 -50.10 29.71
N SER A 44 -34.58 -49.05 29.90
CA SER A 44 -34.63 -47.90 28.98
C SER A 44 -33.26 -47.22 28.85
N LYS A 45 -32.56 -47.02 29.98
CA LYS A 45 -31.20 -46.46 29.97
C LYS A 45 -30.19 -47.37 29.29
N ASP A 46 -30.30 -48.69 29.46
CA ASP A 46 -29.41 -49.65 28.81
C ASP A 46 -29.59 -49.61 27.28
N VAL A 47 -30.84 -49.52 26.80
CA VAL A 47 -31.15 -49.31 25.37
C VAL A 47 -30.57 -47.98 24.87
N ASP A 48 -30.77 -46.88 25.62
CA ASP A 48 -30.19 -45.57 25.29
C ASP A 48 -28.66 -45.62 25.20
N LEU A 49 -27.98 -46.28 26.13
CA LEU A 49 -26.52 -46.43 26.13
C LEU A 49 -26.01 -47.20 24.92
N LEU A 50 -26.75 -48.23 24.48
CA LEU A 50 -26.41 -49.00 23.28
C LEU A 50 -26.59 -48.17 22.00
N TYR A 51 -27.67 -47.40 21.89
CA TYR A 51 -27.86 -46.44 20.79
C TYR A 51 -26.77 -45.35 20.75
N ASN A 52 -26.39 -44.82 21.91
CA ASN A 52 -25.27 -43.87 22.02
C ASN A 52 -23.94 -44.51 21.60
N SER A 53 -23.72 -45.78 21.95
CA SER A 53 -22.52 -46.52 21.53
C SER A 53 -22.46 -46.69 20.00
N ILE A 54 -23.61 -46.92 19.34
CA ILE A 54 -23.67 -46.91 17.87
C ILE A 54 -23.38 -45.51 17.32
N THR A 55 -23.94 -44.46 17.92
CA THR A 55 -23.72 -43.07 17.49
C THR A 55 -22.22 -42.71 17.52
N ILE A 56 -21.51 -43.09 18.59
CA ILE A 56 -20.06 -42.94 18.72
C ILE A 56 -19.32 -43.74 17.63
N ALA A 57 -19.79 -44.96 17.32
CA ALA A 57 -19.20 -45.76 16.25
C ALA A 57 -19.38 -45.12 14.85
N ILE A 58 -20.56 -44.54 14.57
CA ILE A 58 -20.82 -43.77 13.34
C ILE A 58 -19.84 -42.59 13.24
N GLN A 59 -19.73 -41.79 14.30
CA GLN A 59 -18.80 -40.66 14.35
C GLN A 59 -17.35 -41.11 14.11
N SER A 60 -16.92 -42.20 14.77
CA SER A 60 -15.58 -42.77 14.59
C SER A 60 -15.31 -43.26 13.16
N ILE A 61 -16.30 -43.84 12.48
CA ILE A 61 -16.16 -44.27 11.08
C ILE A 61 -16.02 -43.06 10.15
N VAL A 62 -16.84 -42.03 10.36
CA VAL A 62 -16.77 -40.79 9.57
C VAL A 62 -15.42 -40.10 9.76
N GLU A 63 -14.96 -39.92 10.99
CA GLU A 63 -13.66 -39.32 11.28
C GLU A 63 -12.49 -40.14 10.68
N GLY A 64 -12.57 -41.47 10.76
CA GLY A 64 -11.60 -42.38 10.17
C GLY A 64 -11.60 -42.40 8.64
N THR A 65 -12.63 -41.88 7.97
CA THR A 65 -12.76 -41.92 6.50
C THR A 65 -11.61 -41.22 5.79
N LEU A 66 -11.20 -40.08 6.31
CA LEU A 66 -10.09 -39.32 5.74
C LEU A 66 -8.75 -39.79 6.31
N GLU A 67 -8.69 -40.15 7.60
CA GLU A 67 -7.45 -40.45 8.36
C GLU A 67 -6.87 -41.82 8.06
N ASP A 68 -7.70 -42.83 7.88
CA ASP A 68 -7.26 -44.20 7.74
C ASP A 68 -7.32 -44.63 6.27
N PRO A 69 -6.17 -44.86 5.59
CA PRO A 69 -6.14 -45.39 4.24
C PRO A 69 -6.60 -46.86 4.18
N THR A 70 -6.69 -47.56 5.31
CA THR A 70 -7.13 -48.95 5.41
C THR A 70 -8.64 -49.09 5.66
N LEU A 71 -9.36 -47.97 5.84
CA LEU A 71 -10.79 -48.00 6.10
C LEU A 71 -11.53 -48.63 4.91
N GLN A 72 -12.18 -49.75 5.16
CA GLN A 72 -12.81 -50.55 4.11
C GLN A 72 -14.11 -49.88 3.63
N HIS A 73 -14.30 -49.80 2.31
CA HIS A 73 -15.55 -49.33 1.68
C HIS A 73 -16.82 -50.03 2.21
N THR A 74 -16.66 -51.27 2.66
CA THR A 74 -17.71 -52.08 3.29
C THR A 74 -18.22 -51.46 4.60
N MET A 75 -17.37 -50.79 5.38
CA MET A 75 -17.75 -50.12 6.62
C MET A 75 -18.62 -48.89 6.36
N LEU A 76 -18.26 -48.07 5.37
CA LEU A 76 -19.05 -46.90 4.96
C LEU A 76 -20.42 -47.32 4.44
N THR A 77 -20.45 -48.34 3.57
CA THR A 77 -21.71 -48.87 3.02
C THR A 77 -22.59 -49.44 4.14
N SER A 78 -22.00 -50.19 5.09
CA SER A 78 -22.74 -50.74 6.24
C SER A 78 -23.30 -49.65 7.15
N MET A 79 -22.55 -48.56 7.36
CA MET A 79 -23.01 -47.39 8.12
C MET A 79 -24.18 -46.68 7.44
N VAL A 80 -24.14 -46.53 6.12
CA VAL A 80 -25.26 -45.93 5.37
C VAL A 80 -26.51 -46.79 5.46
N THR A 81 -26.38 -48.11 5.26
CA THR A 81 -27.50 -49.05 5.41
C THR A 81 -28.08 -49.02 6.82
N LEU A 82 -27.22 -48.88 7.84
CA LEU A 82 -27.64 -48.74 9.24
C LEU A 82 -28.49 -47.48 9.46
N ILE A 83 -28.08 -46.34 8.91
CA ILE A 83 -28.84 -45.08 9.01
C ILE A 83 -30.20 -45.24 8.30
N ALA A 84 -30.22 -45.83 7.10
CA ALA A 84 -31.48 -46.09 6.39
C ALA A 84 -32.42 -47.03 7.16
N HIS A 85 -31.87 -48.05 7.85
CA HIS A 85 -32.65 -48.94 8.71
C HIS A 85 -33.24 -48.22 9.93
N GLU A 86 -32.51 -47.26 10.51
CA GLU A 86 -33.02 -46.43 11.61
C GLU A 86 -34.18 -45.53 11.14
N GLU A 87 -34.01 -44.85 10.00
CA GLU A 87 -35.03 -43.99 9.40
C GLU A 87 -36.29 -44.77 9.03
N ALA A 88 -36.14 -46.01 8.56
CA ALA A 88 -37.26 -46.91 8.27
C ALA A 88 -37.94 -47.44 9.54
N ALA A 89 -37.18 -47.73 10.59
CA ALA A 89 -37.69 -48.25 11.86
C ALA A 89 -38.37 -47.18 12.73
N HIS A 90 -38.02 -45.91 12.53
CA HIS A 90 -38.55 -44.77 13.26
C HIS A 90 -38.95 -43.64 12.29
N PRO A 91 -40.03 -43.80 11.50
CA PRO A 91 -40.49 -42.73 10.62
C PRO A 91 -40.88 -41.50 11.46
N ASN A 92 -40.45 -40.31 11.02
CA ASN A 92 -40.67 -39.03 11.70
C ASN A 92 -42.13 -38.89 12.15
N THR A 93 -42.37 -39.08 13.44
CA THR A 93 -43.62 -38.67 14.07
C THR A 93 -43.37 -37.29 14.67
N ASP A 94 -43.91 -36.26 14.01
CA ASP A 94 -44.12 -34.95 14.61
C ASP A 94 -45.04 -35.14 15.82
N SER A 95 -44.46 -35.44 16.98
CA SER A 95 -45.22 -35.59 18.22
C SER A 95 -44.62 -34.69 19.28
N THR A 96 -45.24 -33.51 19.35
CA THR A 96 -45.40 -32.67 20.53
C THR A 96 -45.35 -33.48 21.84
N ALA A 97 -44.23 -33.44 22.55
CA ALA A 97 -44.17 -33.86 23.95
C ALA A 97 -43.04 -33.15 24.69
N HIS A 98 -43.31 -32.84 25.96
CA HIS A 98 -42.54 -31.99 26.87
C HIS A 98 -41.06 -32.41 27.06
N PRO A 99 -40.17 -31.45 27.41
CA PRO A 99 -38.80 -31.76 27.79
C PRO A 99 -38.80 -32.68 29.02
N GLY A 100 -38.29 -33.90 28.87
CA GLY A 100 -38.19 -34.89 29.96
C GLY A 100 -38.94 -36.21 29.77
N SER A 101 -39.55 -36.48 28.61
CA SER A 101 -40.20 -37.77 28.29
C SER A 101 -39.21 -38.78 27.69
N ASP A 102 -39.35 -40.07 28.05
CA ASP A 102 -38.51 -41.21 27.64
C ASP A 102 -38.13 -41.18 26.14
N LEU A 103 -36.85 -41.44 25.88
CA LEU A 103 -36.26 -41.54 24.53
C LEU A 103 -36.59 -42.84 23.81
N LEU A 104 -37.23 -43.79 24.50
CA LEU A 104 -37.57 -45.12 24.01
C LEU A 104 -38.54 -45.02 22.80
N GLY A 105 -38.17 -45.60 21.66
CA GLY A 105 -38.96 -45.60 20.43
C GLY A 105 -38.80 -44.36 19.54
N ARG A 106 -37.94 -43.39 19.90
CA ARG A 106 -37.71 -42.17 19.12
C ARG A 106 -36.52 -42.32 18.15
N PRO A 107 -36.57 -41.66 16.98
CA PRO A 107 -35.41 -41.61 16.09
C PRO A 107 -34.24 -40.89 16.78
N ARG A 108 -33.05 -41.47 16.67
CA ARG A 108 -31.76 -40.86 17.05
C ARG A 108 -31.25 -39.87 16.01
N LYS A 109 -31.88 -39.84 14.83
CA LYS A 109 -31.54 -38.92 13.74
C LYS A 109 -30.10 -39.10 13.31
N TRP A 110 -29.69 -40.35 13.06
CA TRP A 110 -28.29 -40.64 12.75
C TRP A 110 -27.80 -39.97 11.46
N ARG A 111 -28.70 -39.58 10.55
CA ARG A 111 -28.35 -38.72 9.40
C ARG A 111 -27.87 -37.32 9.82
N GLU A 112 -28.48 -36.72 10.84
CA GLU A 112 -28.02 -35.42 11.39
C GLU A 112 -26.67 -35.60 12.10
N GLN A 113 -26.52 -36.67 12.90
CA GLN A 113 -25.27 -37.00 13.59
C GLN A 113 -24.11 -37.30 12.62
N TRP A 114 -24.40 -37.95 11.50
CA TRP A 114 -23.44 -38.16 10.41
C TRP A 114 -22.96 -36.83 9.83
N ARG A 115 -23.87 -35.88 9.55
CA ARG A 115 -23.52 -34.54 9.04
C ARG A 115 -22.66 -33.76 10.05
N GLU A 116 -23.01 -33.83 11.34
CA GLU A 116 -22.24 -33.23 12.42
C GLU A 116 -20.83 -33.84 12.53
N ALA A 117 -20.72 -35.17 12.40
CA ALA A 117 -19.43 -35.86 12.38
C ALA A 117 -18.55 -35.45 11.19
N ILE A 118 -19.15 -35.18 10.02
CA ILE A 118 -18.43 -34.65 8.86
C ILE A 118 -17.90 -33.24 9.17
N ASN A 119 -18.71 -32.36 9.76
CA ASN A 119 -18.29 -31.02 10.16
C ASN A 119 -17.12 -31.07 11.14
N GLU A 120 -17.21 -31.93 12.15
CA GLU A 120 -16.14 -32.11 13.13
C GLU A 120 -14.87 -32.73 12.53
N SER A 121 -15.02 -33.69 11.61
CA SER A 121 -13.90 -34.26 10.85
C SER A 121 -13.19 -33.19 10.02
N ALA A 122 -13.93 -32.35 9.29
CA ALA A 122 -13.39 -31.24 8.51
C ALA A 122 -12.68 -30.22 9.40
N ARG A 123 -13.28 -29.86 10.55
CA ARG A 123 -12.68 -28.95 11.54
C ARG A 123 -11.36 -29.48 12.09
N LYS A 124 -11.32 -30.75 12.51
CA LYS A 124 -10.10 -31.43 12.97
C LYS A 124 -9.02 -31.45 11.89
N ARG A 125 -9.40 -31.63 10.63
CA ARG A 125 -8.47 -31.63 9.48
C ARG A 125 -7.82 -30.27 9.25
N VAL A 126 -8.62 -29.20 9.26
CA VAL A 126 -8.12 -27.82 9.15
C VAL A 126 -7.15 -27.50 10.30
N LEU A 127 -7.50 -27.87 11.53
CA LEU A 127 -6.66 -27.60 12.71
C LEU A 127 -5.39 -28.46 12.80
N LYS A 128 -5.38 -29.63 12.17
CA LYS A 128 -4.19 -30.50 12.08
C LYS A 128 -3.18 -30.03 11.02
N ALA A 129 -3.56 -29.11 10.13
CA ALA A 129 -2.65 -28.60 9.12
C ALA A 129 -1.42 -27.97 9.80
N PRO A 130 -0.20 -28.31 9.35
CA PRO A 130 1.03 -27.79 9.95
C PRO A 130 1.00 -26.26 10.04
N MET A 131 1.28 -25.73 11.24
CA MET A 131 1.34 -24.30 11.50
C MET A 131 2.74 -23.99 12.04
N PRO A 132 3.68 -23.56 11.18
CA PRO A 132 5.03 -23.20 11.60
C PRO A 132 4.98 -22.07 12.63
N SER A 133 5.90 -22.05 13.58
CA SER A 133 5.98 -20.93 14.52
C SER A 133 6.41 -19.66 13.81
N ARG A 134 5.94 -18.50 14.29
CA ARG A 134 6.33 -17.19 13.75
C ARG A 134 7.84 -16.93 13.85
N GLU A 135 8.51 -17.62 14.78
CA GLU A 135 9.93 -17.50 15.07
C GLU A 135 10.80 -18.35 14.14
N GLU A 136 10.26 -19.47 13.64
CA GLU A 136 10.96 -20.41 12.76
C GLU A 136 10.89 -20.03 11.27
N ALA A 137 9.81 -19.37 10.85
CA ALA A 137 9.61 -19.00 9.46
C ALA A 137 9.03 -17.59 9.31
N THR A 138 9.76 -16.72 8.61
CA THR A 138 9.31 -15.36 8.26
C THR A 138 8.04 -15.34 7.40
N SER A 139 7.70 -16.47 6.77
CA SER A 139 6.50 -16.65 5.94
C SER A 139 5.62 -17.80 6.47
N TRP A 140 5.50 -17.94 7.79
CA TRP A 140 4.73 -19.03 8.41
C TRP A 140 3.30 -19.15 7.88
N LEU A 141 2.63 -18.01 7.61
CA LEU A 141 1.23 -18.01 7.14
C LEU A 141 1.11 -18.52 5.71
N ASP A 142 2.06 -18.16 4.84
CA ASP A 142 2.11 -18.63 3.45
C ASP A 142 2.30 -20.15 3.40
N LEU A 143 3.24 -20.66 4.21
CA LEU A 143 3.46 -22.09 4.39
C LEU A 143 2.22 -22.80 4.93
N HIS A 144 1.60 -22.25 5.98
CA HIS A 144 0.41 -22.81 6.58
C HIS A 144 -0.76 -22.90 5.59
N LEU A 145 -1.03 -21.83 4.84
CA LEU A 145 -2.09 -21.81 3.83
C LEU A 145 -1.80 -22.75 2.66
N THR A 146 -0.54 -22.93 2.28
CA THR A 146 -0.12 -23.91 1.28
C THR A 146 -0.38 -25.34 1.77
N PHE A 147 0.03 -25.66 3.00
CA PHE A 147 -0.26 -26.98 3.57
C PHE A 147 -1.76 -27.23 3.67
N LEU A 148 -2.52 -26.25 4.16
CA LEU A 148 -3.98 -26.32 4.23
C LEU A 148 -4.58 -26.63 2.85
N GLN A 149 -4.15 -25.88 1.83
CA GLN A 149 -4.61 -26.07 0.45
C GLN A 149 -4.31 -27.46 -0.09
N GLU A 150 -3.07 -27.95 0.06
CA GLU A 150 -2.66 -29.25 -0.47
C GLU A 150 -3.40 -30.41 0.22
N HIS A 151 -3.39 -30.43 1.55
CA HIS A 151 -4.02 -31.51 2.33
C HIS A 151 -5.53 -31.59 2.07
N LEU A 152 -6.21 -30.44 2.06
CA LEU A 152 -7.65 -30.42 1.84
C LEU A 152 -8.03 -30.76 0.39
N ARG A 153 -7.19 -30.38 -0.59
CA ARG A 153 -7.40 -30.77 -1.99
C ARG A 153 -7.31 -32.29 -2.14
N GLU A 154 -6.31 -32.92 -1.53
CA GLU A 154 -6.15 -34.38 -1.54
C GLU A 154 -7.34 -35.08 -0.87
N ASP A 155 -7.81 -34.57 0.27
CA ASP A 155 -8.99 -35.10 0.96
C ASP A 155 -10.25 -34.99 0.07
N LEU A 156 -10.47 -33.85 -0.60
CA LEU A 156 -11.59 -33.67 -1.53
C LEU A 156 -11.50 -34.62 -2.75
N LEU A 157 -10.31 -34.85 -3.29
CA LEU A 157 -10.08 -35.83 -4.36
C LEU A 157 -10.34 -37.27 -3.90
N LYS A 158 -9.94 -37.62 -2.68
CA LYS A 158 -10.26 -38.91 -2.05
C LYS A 158 -11.77 -39.08 -1.88
N ILE A 159 -12.47 -38.03 -1.42
CA ILE A 159 -13.92 -38.04 -1.24
C ILE A 159 -14.62 -38.32 -2.57
N LYS A 160 -14.26 -37.57 -3.61
CA LYS A 160 -14.84 -37.74 -4.94
C LYS A 160 -14.57 -39.12 -5.55
N SER A 161 -13.31 -39.58 -5.51
CA SER A 161 -12.88 -40.80 -6.21
C SER A 161 -13.36 -42.09 -5.53
N SER A 162 -13.46 -42.08 -4.21
CA SER A 162 -13.55 -43.28 -3.38
C SER A 162 -14.77 -43.25 -2.45
N VAL A 163 -14.96 -42.17 -1.68
CA VAL A 163 -16.03 -42.09 -0.67
C VAL A 163 -17.40 -41.97 -1.31
N LYS A 164 -17.55 -41.15 -2.36
CA LYS A 164 -18.81 -40.93 -3.09
C LYS A 164 -19.49 -42.23 -3.50
N LYS A 165 -18.71 -43.24 -3.93
CA LYS A 165 -19.21 -44.55 -4.39
C LYS A 165 -19.88 -45.39 -3.30
N CYS A 166 -19.65 -45.08 -2.02
CA CYS A 166 -20.22 -45.80 -0.88
C CYS A 166 -21.58 -45.26 -0.43
N TYR A 167 -22.04 -44.15 -1.01
CA TYR A 167 -23.25 -43.46 -0.57
C TYR A 167 -24.25 -43.30 -1.71
N PRO A 168 -25.57 -43.39 -1.44
CA PRO A 168 -26.62 -42.98 -2.36
C PRO A 168 -26.56 -41.48 -2.67
N GLU A 169 -27.01 -41.12 -3.87
CA GLU A 169 -27.06 -39.74 -4.38
C GLU A 169 -27.85 -38.78 -3.50
N GLU A 170 -28.83 -39.28 -2.76
CA GLU A 170 -29.64 -38.53 -1.79
C GLU A 170 -28.82 -37.87 -0.68
N TYR A 171 -27.64 -38.44 -0.34
CA TYR A 171 -26.78 -37.89 0.71
C TYR A 171 -25.97 -36.68 0.25
N GLN A 172 -25.81 -36.46 -1.06
CA GLN A 172 -25.01 -35.37 -1.63
C GLN A 172 -23.66 -35.22 -0.90
N VAL A 173 -22.94 -36.34 -0.76
CA VAL A 173 -21.77 -36.44 0.13
C VAL A 173 -20.68 -35.45 -0.24
N CYS A 174 -20.39 -35.29 -1.53
CA CYS A 174 -19.40 -34.32 -2.00
C CYS A 174 -19.78 -32.90 -1.57
N ASP A 175 -21.02 -32.47 -1.80
CA ASP A 175 -21.49 -31.14 -1.41
C ASP A 175 -21.43 -30.94 0.11
N THR A 176 -21.83 -31.96 0.89
CA THR A 176 -21.81 -31.91 2.36
C THR A 176 -20.38 -31.78 2.90
N TYR A 177 -19.40 -32.51 2.35
CA TYR A 177 -17.99 -32.35 2.75
C TYR A 177 -17.41 -31.01 2.30
N VAL A 178 -17.74 -30.54 1.10
CA VAL A 178 -17.27 -29.24 0.61
C VAL A 178 -17.80 -28.11 1.49
N GLU A 179 -19.08 -28.15 1.88
CA GLU A 179 -19.68 -27.20 2.82
C GLU A 179 -19.02 -27.28 4.20
N ALA A 180 -18.76 -28.49 4.71
CA ALA A 180 -18.07 -28.70 5.98
C ALA A 180 -16.64 -28.12 5.98
N PHE A 181 -15.87 -28.37 4.92
CA PHE A 181 -14.53 -27.79 4.77
C PHE A 181 -14.58 -26.27 4.58
N HIS A 182 -15.54 -25.76 3.80
CA HIS A 182 -15.75 -24.33 3.64
C HIS A 182 -15.98 -23.64 4.99
N ASN A 183 -16.90 -24.15 5.80
CA ASN A 183 -17.21 -23.62 7.12
C ASN A 183 -16.00 -23.72 8.08
N ALA A 184 -15.29 -24.84 8.06
CA ALA A 184 -14.10 -25.02 8.89
C ALA A 184 -12.97 -24.05 8.53
N ILE A 185 -12.72 -23.83 7.22
CA ILE A 185 -11.73 -22.84 6.76
C ILE A 185 -12.21 -21.43 7.12
N ALA A 186 -13.48 -21.10 6.92
CA ALA A 186 -14.04 -19.80 7.26
C ALA A 186 -13.81 -19.45 8.75
N SER A 187 -14.14 -20.37 9.66
CA SER A 187 -13.90 -20.19 11.09
C SER A 187 -12.41 -20.06 11.42
N HIS A 188 -11.57 -20.89 10.82
CA HIS A 188 -10.12 -20.84 11.05
C HIS A 188 -9.49 -19.52 10.58
N LEU A 189 -9.84 -19.05 9.38
CA LEU A 189 -9.36 -17.76 8.87
C LEU A 189 -9.89 -16.59 9.71
N GLN A 190 -11.13 -16.69 10.21
CA GLN A 190 -11.69 -15.70 11.12
C GLN A 190 -10.87 -15.62 12.42
N GLU A 191 -10.49 -16.75 13.01
CA GLU A 191 -9.62 -16.81 14.19
C GLU A 191 -8.25 -16.20 13.92
N LEU A 192 -7.62 -16.54 12.78
CA LEU A 192 -6.34 -15.95 12.37
C LEU A 192 -6.42 -14.43 12.19
N SER A 193 -7.54 -13.93 11.65
CA SER A 193 -7.78 -12.49 11.43
C SER A 193 -8.03 -11.67 12.71
N GLN A 194 -8.29 -12.32 13.86
CA GLN A 194 -8.37 -11.63 15.14
C GLN A 194 -6.99 -11.39 15.78
N GLY A 195 -5.98 -12.16 15.37
CA GLY A 195 -4.61 -11.97 15.82
C GLY A 195 -3.95 -10.73 15.20
N PRO A 196 -2.86 -10.22 15.80
CA PRO A 196 -2.06 -9.17 15.16
C PRO A 196 -1.35 -9.75 13.94
N LEU A 197 -1.76 -9.33 12.75
CA LEU A 197 -1.12 -9.67 11.49
C LEU A 197 -0.26 -8.50 10.99
N ASP A 198 0.95 -8.80 10.52
CA ASP A 198 1.81 -7.80 9.90
C ASP A 198 1.40 -7.50 8.44
N PHE A 199 2.10 -6.57 7.78
CA PHE A 199 1.80 -6.21 6.40
C PHE A 199 1.87 -7.39 5.41
N GLN A 200 2.89 -8.26 5.55
CA GLN A 200 3.10 -9.37 4.63
C GLN A 200 2.06 -10.48 4.88
N GLU A 201 1.78 -10.76 6.15
CA GLU A 201 0.75 -11.70 6.57
C GLU A 201 -0.65 -11.25 6.11
N LEU A 202 -0.97 -9.96 6.26
CA LEU A 202 -2.22 -9.38 5.75
C LEU A 202 -2.33 -9.50 4.22
N TYR A 203 -1.24 -9.23 3.49
CA TYR A 203 -1.19 -9.44 2.05
C TYR A 203 -1.45 -10.90 1.69
N THR A 204 -0.71 -11.83 2.29
CA THR A 204 -0.82 -13.27 2.03
C THR A 204 -2.23 -13.79 2.29
N LEU A 205 -2.87 -13.37 3.39
CA LEU A 205 -4.24 -13.78 3.70
C LEU A 205 -5.25 -13.22 2.68
N LEU A 206 -5.16 -11.93 2.38
CA LEU A 206 -6.05 -11.27 1.42
C LEU A 206 -5.90 -11.87 0.01
N ASP A 207 -4.67 -12.08 -0.44
CA ASP A 207 -4.35 -12.68 -1.74
C ASP A 207 -4.85 -14.13 -1.82
N TRP A 208 -4.63 -14.93 -0.77
CA TRP A 208 -5.10 -16.31 -0.76
C TRP A 208 -6.62 -16.41 -0.85
N VAL A 209 -7.36 -15.57 -0.12
CA VAL A 209 -8.83 -15.54 -0.18
C VAL A 209 -9.33 -15.07 -1.54
N ALA A 210 -8.73 -14.01 -2.11
CA ALA A 210 -9.18 -13.43 -3.37
C ALA A 210 -8.80 -14.28 -4.60
N ASN A 211 -7.57 -14.79 -4.61
CA ASN A 211 -6.94 -15.34 -5.81
C ASN A 211 -6.67 -16.83 -5.74
N THR A 212 -6.48 -17.43 -4.57
CA THR A 212 -6.11 -18.84 -4.45
C THR A 212 -7.30 -19.74 -4.17
N TYR A 213 -8.20 -19.35 -3.26
CA TYR A 213 -9.26 -20.20 -2.74
C TYR A 213 -10.17 -20.81 -3.83
N HIS A 214 -10.62 -19.99 -4.79
CA HIS A 214 -11.48 -20.42 -5.90
C HIS A 214 -10.70 -20.79 -7.18
N SER A 215 -9.37 -20.70 -7.16
CA SER A 215 -8.55 -20.98 -8.34
C SER A 215 -8.44 -22.48 -8.65
N GLU A 216 -7.88 -22.79 -9.81
CA GLU A 216 -7.52 -24.17 -10.20
C GLU A 216 -6.49 -24.81 -9.26
N LEU A 217 -5.78 -24.02 -8.45
CA LEU A 217 -4.85 -24.53 -7.46
C LEU A 217 -5.57 -25.16 -6.25
N PHE A 218 -6.85 -24.83 -6.02
CA PHE A 218 -7.65 -25.34 -4.91
C PHE A 218 -9.06 -25.78 -5.33
N LEU A 219 -10.13 -25.06 -4.96
CA LEU A 219 -11.50 -25.52 -5.21
C LEU A 219 -11.88 -25.58 -6.69
N GLY A 220 -11.20 -24.80 -7.54
CA GLY A 220 -11.40 -24.79 -8.99
C GLY A 220 -10.70 -25.93 -9.73
N HIS A 221 -9.98 -26.81 -9.03
CA HIS A 221 -9.14 -27.86 -9.63
C HIS A 221 -9.95 -28.73 -10.61
N PRO A 222 -9.47 -28.99 -11.84
CA PRO A 222 -10.23 -29.70 -12.87
C PRO A 222 -10.73 -31.08 -12.44
N GLU A 223 -9.93 -31.80 -11.66
CA GLU A 223 -10.29 -33.14 -11.16
C GLU A 223 -11.43 -33.12 -10.13
N LEU A 224 -11.79 -31.98 -9.56
CA LEU A 224 -12.94 -31.86 -8.66
C LEU A 224 -14.28 -31.68 -9.40
N LYS A 225 -14.25 -31.29 -10.69
CA LYS A 225 -15.45 -31.11 -11.54
C LYS A 225 -15.96 -32.44 -12.11
N PRO A 226 -17.27 -32.69 -12.23
CA PRO A 226 -18.40 -31.77 -12.00
C PRO A 226 -18.98 -31.76 -10.56
N GLU A 227 -18.47 -32.60 -9.66
CA GLU A 227 -19.07 -32.83 -8.34
C GLU A 227 -18.96 -31.64 -7.38
N VAL A 228 -17.85 -30.90 -7.41
CA VAL A 228 -17.67 -29.74 -6.55
C VAL A 228 -18.20 -28.50 -7.26
N LYS A 229 -19.35 -28.00 -6.82
CA LYS A 229 -19.96 -26.76 -7.32
C LYS A 229 -19.72 -25.63 -6.33
N THR A 230 -18.77 -24.75 -6.65
CA THR A 230 -18.43 -23.59 -5.80
C THR A 230 -19.50 -22.50 -5.82
N GLU A 231 -20.41 -22.51 -6.80
CA GLU A 231 -21.45 -21.49 -7.01
C GLU A 231 -22.48 -21.43 -5.87
N ASN A 232 -22.64 -22.52 -5.12
CA ASN A 232 -23.60 -22.63 -4.02
C ASN A 232 -23.00 -22.29 -2.64
N LEU A 233 -21.69 -22.06 -2.57
CA LEU A 233 -21.02 -21.76 -1.31
C LEU A 233 -21.26 -20.31 -0.90
N SER A 234 -21.39 -20.10 0.40
CA SER A 234 -21.35 -18.76 0.99
C SER A 234 -20.01 -18.08 0.74
N LEU A 235 -19.95 -16.78 1.01
CA LEU A 235 -18.68 -16.06 1.04
C LEU A 235 -17.81 -16.62 2.17
N LEU A 236 -16.55 -16.92 1.87
CA LEU A 236 -15.59 -17.48 2.84
C LEU A 236 -15.38 -16.56 4.05
N LEU A 237 -15.39 -15.26 3.81
CA LEU A 237 -15.36 -14.22 4.83
C LEU A 237 -16.61 -13.36 4.71
N THR A 238 -17.14 -12.91 5.84
CA THR A 238 -18.24 -11.94 5.82
C THR A 238 -17.77 -10.63 5.18
N PRO A 239 -18.67 -9.84 4.55
CA PRO A 239 -18.28 -8.53 4.01
C PRO A 239 -17.63 -7.62 5.05
N ALA A 240 -18.07 -7.72 6.32
CA ALA A 240 -17.51 -6.95 7.43
C ALA A 240 -16.07 -7.37 7.76
N ASP A 241 -15.78 -8.68 7.82
CA ASP A 241 -14.44 -9.19 8.10
C ASP A 241 -13.49 -8.89 6.93
N TRP A 242 -13.97 -9.02 5.69
CA TRP A 242 -13.21 -8.65 4.50
C TRP A 242 -12.86 -7.15 4.48
N ASP A 243 -13.82 -6.28 4.79
CA ASP A 243 -13.57 -4.85 4.88
C ASP A 243 -12.64 -4.48 6.04
N LYS A 244 -12.70 -5.21 7.16
CA LYS A 244 -11.75 -5.07 8.28
C LYS A 244 -10.33 -5.40 7.83
N LEU A 245 -10.11 -6.57 7.22
CA LEU A 245 -8.79 -6.98 6.72
C LEU A 245 -8.21 -5.97 5.71
N LYS A 246 -9.04 -5.46 4.79
CA LYS A 246 -8.62 -4.41 3.85
C LYS A 246 -8.20 -3.13 4.57
N LYS A 247 -8.92 -2.71 5.62
CA LYS A 247 -8.56 -1.52 6.41
C LYS A 247 -7.25 -1.74 7.16
N ASP A 248 -7.08 -2.89 7.79
CA ASP A 248 -5.87 -3.24 8.54
C ASP A 248 -4.64 -3.27 7.62
N TYR A 249 -4.80 -3.82 6.40
CA TYR A 249 -3.77 -3.81 5.36
C TYR A 249 -3.36 -2.38 4.97
N ILE A 250 -4.32 -1.50 4.68
CA ILE A 250 -4.05 -0.09 4.33
C ILE A 250 -3.41 0.65 5.51
N ALA A 251 -3.85 0.40 6.75
CA ALA A 251 -3.26 1.01 7.94
C ALA A 251 -1.81 0.56 8.16
N SER A 252 -1.52 -0.72 7.94
CA SER A 252 -0.16 -1.26 7.99
C SER A 252 0.73 -0.70 6.87
N ALA A 253 0.17 -0.58 5.66
CA ALA A 253 0.84 0.02 4.51
C ALA A 253 1.26 1.47 4.78
N LYS A 254 0.40 2.25 5.46
CA LYS A 254 0.67 3.66 5.81
C LYS A 254 1.98 3.81 6.57
N GLY A 255 2.18 2.98 7.61
CA GLY A 255 3.43 2.99 8.39
C GLY A 255 4.66 2.66 7.55
N LYS A 256 4.55 1.66 6.65
CA LYS A 256 5.65 1.27 5.75
C LYS A 256 5.99 2.35 4.73
N ILE A 257 5.00 2.89 4.01
CA ILE A 257 5.20 3.95 3.01
C ILE A 257 5.83 5.18 3.66
N LYS A 258 5.31 5.62 4.81
CA LYS A 258 5.87 6.74 5.56
C LYS A 258 7.33 6.51 5.96
N ASN A 259 7.68 5.28 6.36
CA ASN A 259 9.05 4.90 6.68
C ASN A 259 9.94 4.86 5.43
N TYR A 260 9.47 4.34 4.29
CA TYR A 260 10.24 4.36 3.04
C TYR A 260 10.57 5.79 2.61
N PHE A 261 9.57 6.67 2.57
CA PHE A 261 9.80 8.09 2.24
C PHE A 261 10.72 8.77 3.27
N GLY A 262 10.55 8.47 4.56
CA GLY A 262 11.46 8.94 5.61
C GLY A 262 12.90 8.48 5.41
N ASN A 263 13.11 7.22 5.02
CA ASN A 263 14.44 6.67 4.73
C ASN A 263 15.07 7.30 3.50
N ILE A 264 14.29 7.59 2.46
CA ILE A 264 14.78 8.31 1.28
C ILE A 264 15.30 9.69 1.70
N LEU A 265 14.49 10.48 2.43
CA LEU A 265 14.94 11.79 2.92
C LEU A 265 16.18 11.67 3.82
N ARG A 266 16.23 10.68 4.71
CA ARG A 266 17.41 10.43 5.54
C ARG A 266 18.66 10.17 4.70
N LEU A 267 18.54 9.35 3.65
CA LEU A 267 19.67 9.06 2.76
C LEU A 267 20.10 10.29 1.97
N GLU A 268 19.17 11.13 1.51
CA GLU A 268 19.50 12.43 0.90
C GLU A 268 20.31 13.30 1.89
N VAL A 269 19.90 13.38 3.16
CA VAL A 269 20.63 14.14 4.19
C VAL A 269 22.02 13.54 4.44
N THR A 270 22.10 12.27 4.85
CA THR A 270 23.34 11.68 5.39
C THR A 270 24.33 11.29 4.32
N GLU A 271 23.86 10.83 3.15
CA GLU A 271 24.71 10.34 2.08
C GLU A 271 25.04 11.41 1.05
N LYS A 272 24.19 12.43 0.88
CA LYS A 272 24.38 13.47 -0.14
C LYS A 272 24.66 14.85 0.44
N TRP A 273 23.81 15.37 1.32
CA TRP A 273 23.93 16.75 1.82
C TRP A 273 25.13 16.94 2.74
N GLU A 274 25.29 16.08 3.74
CA GLU A 274 26.38 16.16 4.72
C GLU A 274 27.75 15.86 4.11
N LYS A 275 27.80 14.98 3.10
CA LYS A 275 29.03 14.54 2.41
C LYS A 275 29.39 15.38 1.19
N GLU A 276 28.55 16.36 0.88
CA GLU A 276 28.68 17.24 -0.28
C GLU A 276 28.87 16.53 -1.64
N VAL A 277 28.13 15.43 -1.86
CA VAL A 277 28.24 14.63 -3.08
C VAL A 277 27.73 15.42 -4.31
N HIS A 278 28.39 15.33 -5.45
CA HIS A 278 27.92 16.00 -6.65
C HIS A 278 26.67 15.33 -7.23
N SER A 279 25.72 16.14 -7.73
CA SER A 279 24.52 15.63 -8.40
C SER A 279 24.89 14.96 -9.72
N GLU A 280 24.28 13.81 -10.01
CA GLU A 280 24.47 13.14 -11.29
C GLU A 280 23.76 13.92 -12.41
N GLU A 281 24.45 14.10 -13.54
CA GLU A 281 23.91 14.73 -14.74
C GLU A 281 23.40 13.66 -15.70
N LYS A 282 22.12 13.76 -16.08
CA LYS A 282 21.52 12.89 -17.10
C LYS A 282 20.76 13.76 -18.10
N GLU A 283 21.07 13.63 -19.39
CA GLU A 283 20.43 14.39 -20.48
C GLU A 283 20.45 15.91 -20.25
N ASN A 284 21.59 16.45 -19.80
CA ASN A 284 21.79 17.87 -19.45
C ASN A 284 20.93 18.38 -18.29
N HIS A 285 20.27 17.52 -17.52
CA HIS A 285 19.54 17.89 -16.31
C HIS A 285 20.16 17.24 -15.07
N TYR A 286 20.15 17.95 -13.94
CA TYR A 286 20.49 17.32 -12.67
C TYR A 286 19.38 16.35 -12.26
N HIS A 287 19.79 15.12 -11.97
CA HIS A 287 18.89 14.04 -11.62
C HIS A 287 19.21 13.56 -10.19
N ALA A 288 18.20 13.53 -9.32
CA ALA A 288 18.22 12.75 -8.10
C ALA A 288 17.48 11.43 -8.33
N SER A 289 17.92 10.32 -7.72
CA SER A 289 17.15 9.06 -7.76
C SER A 289 15.78 9.19 -7.09
N LEU A 290 15.57 10.24 -6.30
CA LEU A 290 14.38 10.53 -5.50
C LEU A 290 13.05 10.28 -6.22
N SER A 291 12.85 10.85 -7.41
CA SER A 291 11.59 10.70 -8.14
C SER A 291 11.35 9.24 -8.54
N PHE A 292 12.38 8.58 -9.08
CA PHE A 292 12.31 7.18 -9.49
C PHE A 292 12.07 6.24 -8.30
N ASP A 293 12.77 6.46 -7.19
CA ASP A 293 12.66 5.66 -5.97
C ASP A 293 11.22 5.72 -5.42
N ILE A 294 10.66 6.94 -5.33
CA ILE A 294 9.28 7.17 -4.88
C ILE A 294 8.27 6.51 -5.83
N GLN A 295 8.40 6.74 -7.14
CA GLN A 295 7.49 6.16 -8.14
C GLN A 295 7.53 4.63 -8.09
N THR A 296 8.70 4.04 -7.92
CA THR A 296 8.88 2.59 -7.81
C THR A 296 8.16 2.03 -6.60
N ILE A 297 8.29 2.67 -5.42
CA ILE A 297 7.57 2.27 -4.20
C ILE A 297 6.06 2.32 -4.43
N ILE A 298 5.55 3.43 -4.96
CA ILE A 298 4.12 3.62 -5.21
C ILE A 298 3.61 2.55 -6.16
N TRP A 299 4.30 2.36 -7.29
CA TRP A 299 3.92 1.37 -8.29
C TRP A 299 3.88 -0.05 -7.73
N GLN A 300 4.89 -0.45 -6.96
CA GLN A 300 4.94 -1.79 -6.35
C GLN A 300 3.74 -2.02 -5.42
N HIS A 301 3.47 -1.08 -4.52
CA HIS A 301 2.37 -1.23 -3.56
C HIS A 301 0.99 -1.19 -4.23
N VAL A 302 0.79 -0.29 -5.20
CA VAL A 302 -0.45 -0.20 -5.97
C VAL A 302 -0.67 -1.50 -6.75
N LYS A 303 0.35 -2.01 -7.45
CA LYS A 303 0.27 -3.27 -8.19
C LYS A 303 -0.06 -4.47 -7.30
N LEU A 304 0.61 -4.60 -6.15
CA LEU A 304 0.34 -5.67 -5.19
C LEU A 304 -1.11 -5.61 -4.69
N SER A 305 -1.59 -4.42 -4.31
CA SER A 305 -2.96 -4.24 -3.84
C SER A 305 -4.02 -4.47 -4.93
N GLY A 306 -3.72 -4.12 -6.19
CA GLY A 306 -4.59 -4.36 -7.34
C GLY A 306 -4.67 -5.82 -7.78
N ALA A 307 -3.63 -6.61 -7.53
CA ALA A 307 -3.70 -8.06 -7.69
C ALA A 307 -4.77 -8.70 -6.78
N ILE A 308 -5.04 -8.11 -5.61
CA ILE A 308 -6.08 -8.58 -4.68
C ILE A 308 -7.46 -8.05 -5.08
N SER A 309 -7.61 -6.72 -5.23
CA SER A 309 -8.87 -6.12 -5.68
C SER A 309 -8.70 -4.67 -6.15
N ARG A 310 -9.57 -4.25 -7.09
CA ARG A 310 -9.59 -2.86 -7.56
C ARG A 310 -9.87 -1.84 -6.45
N SER A 311 -10.66 -2.22 -5.45
CA SER A 311 -10.96 -1.36 -4.30
C SER A 311 -9.75 -1.11 -3.40
N LEU A 312 -8.86 -2.10 -3.26
CA LEU A 312 -7.60 -1.98 -2.53
C LEU A 312 -6.58 -1.17 -3.32
N GLU A 313 -6.50 -1.40 -4.64
CA GLU A 313 -5.65 -0.60 -5.54
C GLU A 313 -5.91 0.89 -5.39
N THR A 314 -7.19 1.27 -5.45
CA THR A 314 -7.63 2.66 -5.36
C THR A 314 -7.25 3.26 -3.99
N LYS A 315 -7.54 2.54 -2.90
CA LYS A 315 -7.19 2.99 -1.53
C LYS A 315 -5.69 3.08 -1.29
N MET A 316 -4.91 2.16 -1.87
CA MET A 316 -3.45 2.19 -1.76
C MET A 316 -2.87 3.40 -2.51
N LEU A 317 -3.39 3.70 -3.69
CA LEU A 317 -3.00 4.87 -4.46
C LEU A 317 -3.36 6.18 -3.74
N GLU A 318 -4.58 6.28 -3.21
CA GLU A 318 -5.01 7.41 -2.36
C GLU A 318 -4.09 7.59 -1.15
N LEU A 319 -3.72 6.49 -0.48
CA LEU A 319 -2.78 6.50 0.64
C LEU A 319 -1.40 7.02 0.21
N CYS A 320 -0.84 6.50 -0.90
CA CYS A 320 0.44 6.93 -1.43
C CYS A 320 0.46 8.44 -1.73
N VAL A 321 -0.59 8.95 -2.36
CA VAL A 321 -0.73 10.39 -2.64
C VAL A 321 -0.85 11.20 -1.34
N ALA A 322 -1.63 10.73 -0.37
CA ALA A 322 -1.74 11.40 0.93
C ALA A 322 -0.38 11.48 1.66
N GLU A 323 0.41 10.40 1.63
CA GLU A 323 1.76 10.42 2.21
C GLU A 323 2.73 11.33 1.43
N LEU A 324 2.55 11.50 0.12
CA LEU A 324 3.32 12.48 -0.66
C LEU A 324 2.97 13.92 -0.29
N LEU A 325 1.69 14.22 -0.04
CA LEU A 325 1.25 15.53 0.44
C LEU A 325 1.91 15.90 1.78
N GLU A 326 2.19 14.92 2.65
CA GLU A 326 2.97 15.13 3.89
C GLU A 326 4.49 15.17 3.63
N PHE A 327 4.99 14.35 2.71
CA PHE A 327 6.41 14.17 2.47
C PHE A 327 7.08 15.39 1.84
N ILE A 328 6.48 15.96 0.79
CA ILE A 328 7.10 17.06 0.03
C ILE A 328 7.36 18.29 0.92
N PRO A 329 6.39 18.79 1.73
CA PRO A 329 6.65 19.91 2.64
C PRO A 329 7.70 19.60 3.71
N ARG A 330 7.73 18.36 4.21
CA ARG A 330 8.75 17.94 5.19
C ARG A 330 10.15 17.93 4.56
N PHE A 331 10.26 17.41 3.33
CA PHE A 331 11.50 17.45 2.57
C PHE A 331 11.98 18.89 2.36
N GLU A 332 11.06 19.77 1.93
CA GLU A 332 11.34 21.19 1.74
C GLU A 332 11.90 21.82 3.03
N GLN A 333 11.23 21.59 4.16
CA GLN A 333 11.62 22.15 5.45
C GLN A 333 13.06 21.75 5.85
N GLU A 334 13.40 20.47 5.73
CA GLU A 334 14.74 19.96 6.04
C GLU A 334 15.81 20.53 5.10
N PHE A 335 15.52 20.57 3.79
CA PHE A 335 16.45 21.12 2.80
C PHE A 335 16.70 22.63 3.03
N MET A 336 15.65 23.37 3.38
CA MET A 336 15.76 24.79 3.71
C MET A 336 16.55 25.04 4.99
N ALA A 337 16.38 24.18 6.02
CA ALA A 337 17.16 24.25 7.25
C ALA A 337 18.65 23.99 6.98
N TRP A 338 18.97 22.92 6.25
CA TRP A 338 20.34 22.59 5.84
C TRP A 338 20.99 23.73 5.05
N SER A 339 20.31 24.22 4.01
CA SER A 339 20.84 25.28 3.14
C SER A 339 21.01 26.62 3.84
N THR A 340 20.28 26.88 4.93
CA THR A 340 20.45 28.10 5.74
C THR A 340 21.61 27.97 6.73
N ALA A 341 21.83 26.76 7.27
CA ALA A 341 22.90 26.50 8.23
C ALA A 341 24.30 26.50 7.58
N GLN A 342 24.39 26.11 6.29
CA GLN A 342 25.66 25.96 5.57
C GLN A 342 25.63 26.69 4.22
N ASP A 343 26.70 27.46 3.92
CA ASP A 343 26.92 27.99 2.57
C ASP A 343 27.69 26.97 1.73
N SER A 344 27.00 25.92 1.31
CA SER A 344 27.57 24.83 0.51
C SER A 344 27.58 25.17 -0.99
N PRO A 345 28.66 24.87 -1.74
CA PRO A 345 28.73 25.10 -3.18
C PRO A 345 27.74 24.24 -3.98
N ILE A 346 27.34 23.07 -3.45
CA ILE A 346 26.41 22.14 -4.12
C ILE A 346 24.94 22.52 -3.97
N PHE A 347 24.64 23.58 -3.22
CA PHE A 347 23.26 24.00 -2.95
C PHE A 347 22.44 24.22 -4.23
N VAL A 348 23.01 24.93 -5.21
CA VAL A 348 22.30 25.24 -6.46
C VAL A 348 22.07 23.97 -7.30
N PRO A 349 23.06 23.08 -7.50
CA PRO A 349 22.84 21.77 -8.10
C PRO A 349 21.68 20.98 -7.48
N TYR A 350 21.65 20.84 -6.15
CA TYR A 350 20.57 20.12 -5.46
C TYR A 350 19.22 20.80 -5.60
N LEU A 351 19.16 22.12 -5.46
CA LEU A 351 17.92 22.87 -5.64
C LEU A 351 17.32 22.62 -7.03
N VAL A 352 18.16 22.69 -8.08
CA VAL A 352 17.74 22.42 -9.46
C VAL A 352 17.29 20.96 -9.61
N ALA A 353 18.06 20.01 -9.08
CA ALA A 353 17.75 18.59 -9.12
C ALA A 353 16.38 18.28 -8.49
N TYR A 354 16.10 18.82 -7.30
CA TYR A 354 14.86 18.54 -6.57
C TYR A 354 13.64 19.18 -7.22
N ILE A 355 13.74 20.39 -7.77
CA ILE A 355 12.63 20.98 -8.53
C ILE A 355 12.28 20.10 -9.72
N ASN A 356 13.28 19.72 -10.53
CA ASN A 356 13.06 18.85 -11.69
C ASN A 356 12.46 17.50 -11.25
N ASN A 357 12.97 16.91 -10.16
CA ASN A 357 12.52 15.61 -9.67
C ASN A 357 11.08 15.60 -9.17
N PHE A 358 10.66 16.62 -8.42
CA PHE A 358 9.27 16.69 -7.97
C PHE A 358 8.30 16.98 -9.12
N GLN A 359 8.73 17.75 -10.13
CA GLN A 359 7.96 17.91 -11.37
C GLN A 359 7.80 16.58 -12.12
N ASP A 360 8.89 15.80 -12.24
CA ASP A 360 8.86 14.45 -12.81
C ASP A 360 7.97 13.50 -12.02
N LEU A 361 8.02 13.57 -10.69
CA LEU A 361 7.21 12.73 -9.83
C LEU A 361 5.72 12.98 -10.06
N VAL A 362 5.29 14.25 -10.03
CA VAL A 362 3.88 14.61 -10.23
C VAL A 362 3.42 14.23 -11.64
N SER A 363 4.21 14.55 -12.67
CA SER A 363 3.89 14.19 -14.07
C SER A 363 3.83 12.67 -14.27
N GLY A 364 4.74 11.93 -13.65
CA GLY A 364 4.78 10.47 -13.67
C GLY A 364 3.54 9.86 -13.02
N LEU A 365 3.07 10.42 -11.91
CA LEU A 365 1.84 9.96 -11.25
C LEU A 365 0.57 10.24 -12.07
N GLU A 366 0.47 11.42 -12.68
CA GLU A 366 -0.63 11.78 -13.58
C GLU A 366 -0.71 10.81 -14.76
N THR A 367 0.43 10.54 -15.41
CA THR A 367 0.49 9.69 -16.60
C THR A 367 0.33 8.20 -16.31
N ALA A 368 0.91 7.71 -15.21
CA ALA A 368 0.89 6.28 -14.88
C ALA A 368 -0.41 5.84 -14.21
N PHE A 369 -1.08 6.72 -13.45
CA PHE A 369 -2.21 6.35 -12.61
C PHE A 369 -3.49 7.16 -12.85
N GLU A 370 -3.47 8.17 -13.74
CA GLU A 370 -4.63 9.03 -14.04
C GLU A 370 -5.26 9.68 -12.78
N VAL A 371 -4.43 10.02 -11.80
CA VAL A 371 -4.87 10.57 -10.52
C VAL A 371 -5.01 12.09 -10.58
N ASN A 372 -5.96 12.65 -9.83
CA ASN A 372 -6.02 14.07 -9.57
C ASN A 372 -4.85 14.51 -8.68
N THR A 373 -3.92 15.27 -9.25
CA THR A 373 -2.71 15.80 -8.63
C THR A 373 -2.80 17.28 -8.29
N GLU A 374 -3.97 17.92 -8.38
CA GLU A 374 -4.13 19.37 -8.18
C GLU A 374 -3.52 19.86 -6.85
N GLU A 375 -3.71 19.11 -5.77
CA GLU A 375 -3.14 19.47 -4.47
C GLU A 375 -1.61 19.28 -4.42
N LEU A 376 -1.08 18.24 -5.08
CA LEU A 376 0.36 18.04 -5.23
C LEU A 376 0.98 19.17 -6.05
N GLN A 377 0.32 19.62 -7.12
CA GLN A 377 0.76 20.75 -7.93
C GLN A 377 0.80 22.05 -7.12
N LYS A 378 -0.17 22.31 -6.23
CA LYS A 378 -0.16 23.46 -5.31
C LYS A 378 1.03 23.42 -4.34
N ILE A 379 1.29 22.26 -3.74
CA ILE A 379 2.45 22.06 -2.85
C ILE A 379 3.75 22.25 -3.64
N LEU A 380 3.84 21.71 -4.85
CA LEU A 380 5.02 21.86 -5.70
C LEU A 380 5.26 23.32 -6.08
N ALA A 381 4.21 24.07 -6.45
CA ALA A 381 4.32 25.49 -6.74
C ALA A 381 4.82 26.28 -5.51
N ALA A 382 4.36 25.93 -4.30
CA ALA A 382 4.84 26.53 -3.07
C ALA A 382 6.32 26.22 -2.81
N LEU A 383 6.72 24.94 -2.96
CA LEU A 383 8.11 24.48 -2.84
C LEU A 383 9.01 25.20 -3.83
N THR A 384 8.63 25.24 -5.12
CA THR A 384 9.37 25.93 -6.17
C THR A 384 9.56 27.40 -5.81
N ARG A 385 8.49 28.10 -5.39
CA ARG A 385 8.57 29.51 -4.97
C ARG A 385 9.52 29.71 -3.79
N ASN A 386 9.48 28.83 -2.80
CA ASN A 386 10.33 28.93 -1.62
C ASN A 386 11.80 28.67 -1.97
N PHE A 387 12.06 27.68 -2.82
CA PHE A 387 13.39 27.38 -3.36
C PHE A 387 13.95 28.55 -4.19
N THR A 388 13.16 29.11 -5.11
CA THR A 388 13.59 30.29 -5.88
C THR A 388 13.88 31.49 -4.98
N ASN A 389 13.10 31.69 -3.90
CA ASN A 389 13.32 32.76 -2.95
C ASN A 389 14.64 32.63 -2.17
N ILE A 390 14.98 31.42 -1.70
CA ILE A 390 16.27 31.21 -1.01
C ILE A 390 17.44 31.31 -1.97
N PHE A 391 17.30 30.83 -3.21
CA PHE A 391 18.30 31.02 -4.26
C PHE A 391 18.59 32.51 -4.50
N LEU A 392 17.55 33.32 -4.73
CA LEU A 392 17.70 34.76 -4.93
C LEU A 392 18.29 35.45 -3.70
N THR A 393 17.95 35.00 -2.50
CA THR A 393 18.51 35.54 -1.24
C THR A 393 20.01 35.26 -1.13
N LYS A 394 20.45 34.04 -1.44
CA LYS A 394 21.88 33.68 -1.45
C LYS A 394 22.64 34.41 -2.56
N LEU A 395 22.08 34.51 -3.77
CA LEU A 395 22.65 35.30 -4.85
C LEU A 395 22.84 36.76 -4.44
N ARG A 396 21.81 37.37 -3.83
CA ARG A 396 21.86 38.75 -3.31
C ARG A 396 23.02 38.93 -2.35
N THR A 397 23.17 38.02 -1.39
CA THR A 397 24.27 38.05 -0.42
C THR A 397 25.65 38.00 -1.09
N LYS A 398 25.82 37.19 -2.15
CA LYS A 398 27.09 37.08 -2.88
C LYS A 398 27.37 38.29 -3.80
N ALA A 399 26.34 38.84 -4.44
CA ALA A 399 26.48 39.98 -5.35
C ALA A 399 26.60 41.33 -4.62
N GLN A 400 25.96 41.49 -3.46
CA GLN A 400 25.85 42.77 -2.77
C GLN A 400 27.20 43.43 -2.39
N PRO A 401 28.23 42.70 -1.92
CA PRO A 401 29.55 43.27 -1.67
C PRO A 401 30.19 43.91 -2.90
N LEU A 402 29.99 43.31 -4.09
CA LEU A 402 30.50 43.84 -5.37
C LEU A 402 29.68 45.06 -5.81
N LEU A 403 28.35 44.97 -5.72
CA LEU A 403 27.43 46.07 -6.06
C LEU A 403 27.66 47.31 -5.18
N LYS A 404 27.92 47.16 -3.88
CA LYS A 404 28.18 48.29 -2.95
C LYS A 404 29.44 49.10 -3.31
N LYS A 405 30.38 48.51 -4.06
CA LYS A 405 31.62 49.16 -4.48
C LYS A 405 31.43 50.14 -5.65
N ILE A 406 30.34 50.01 -6.41
CA ILE A 406 30.01 50.91 -7.52
C ILE A 406 30.06 52.37 -7.04
N LEU A 407 30.72 53.24 -7.81
CA LEU A 407 30.99 54.66 -7.47
C LEU A 407 31.79 54.93 -6.17
N THR A 408 32.47 53.93 -5.59
CA THR A 408 33.55 54.20 -4.64
C THR A 408 34.78 54.78 -5.34
N LYS A 409 35.68 55.44 -4.60
CA LYS A 409 36.96 55.93 -5.15
C LYS A 409 37.78 54.79 -5.79
N ASN A 410 37.84 53.63 -5.14
CA ASN A 410 38.55 52.46 -5.63
C ASN A 410 37.95 51.93 -6.95
N TRP A 411 36.62 51.87 -7.03
CA TRP A 411 35.94 51.48 -8.27
C TRP A 411 36.24 52.44 -9.43
N ILE A 412 36.27 53.75 -9.20
CA ILE A 412 36.60 54.74 -10.24
C ILE A 412 38.05 54.61 -10.70
N LEU A 413 38.98 54.41 -9.77
CA LEU A 413 40.42 54.23 -10.07
C LEU A 413 40.74 52.89 -10.76
N ALA A 414 39.72 52.09 -11.09
CA ALA A 414 39.83 50.83 -11.82
C ALA A 414 40.79 49.81 -11.16
N THR A 415 40.82 49.77 -9.83
CA THR A 415 41.60 48.75 -9.09
C THR A 415 41.00 47.35 -9.15
N GLU A 416 39.79 47.23 -9.67
CA GLU A 416 39.01 45.97 -9.76
C GLU A 416 38.67 45.66 -11.21
N ARG A 417 38.60 44.36 -11.55
CA ARG A 417 38.26 43.94 -12.90
C ARG A 417 36.78 44.23 -13.20
N PRO A 418 36.44 44.74 -14.40
CA PRO A 418 35.07 45.12 -14.75
C PRO A 418 34.10 43.93 -14.81
N ASP A 419 34.61 42.72 -15.05
CA ASP A 419 33.82 41.47 -15.09
C ASP A 419 33.53 40.87 -13.72
N SER A 420 34.12 41.38 -12.62
CA SER A 420 34.04 40.72 -11.30
C SER A 420 32.60 40.44 -10.84
N LEU A 421 31.67 41.38 -11.07
CA LEU A 421 30.25 41.21 -10.74
C LEU A 421 29.57 40.18 -11.64
N ALA A 422 29.76 40.29 -12.96
CA ALA A 422 29.18 39.38 -13.93
C ALA A 422 29.67 37.95 -13.69
N SER A 423 30.98 37.75 -13.48
CA SER A 423 31.60 36.46 -13.18
C SER A 423 31.05 35.85 -11.89
N ALA A 424 30.86 36.63 -10.82
CA ALA A 424 30.31 36.13 -9.56
C ALA A 424 28.83 35.73 -9.67
N VAL A 425 28.03 36.50 -10.41
CA VAL A 425 26.64 36.16 -10.69
C VAL A 425 26.58 34.90 -11.55
N SER A 426 27.34 34.88 -12.65
CA SER A 426 27.42 33.78 -13.60
C SER A 426 27.80 32.47 -12.93
N GLN A 427 28.84 32.46 -12.08
CA GLN A 427 29.26 31.26 -11.35
C GLN A 427 28.16 30.74 -10.40
N PHE A 428 27.35 31.64 -9.82
CA PHE A 428 26.26 31.20 -8.95
C PHE A 428 25.03 30.70 -9.72
N SER A 429 24.75 31.28 -10.88
CA SER A 429 23.61 30.91 -11.75
C SER A 429 23.93 29.84 -12.80
N GLU A 430 25.19 29.42 -12.95
CA GLU A 430 25.63 28.46 -13.97
C GLU A 430 24.78 27.20 -13.98
N HIS A 431 24.52 26.65 -12.79
CA HIS A 431 23.75 25.43 -12.61
C HIS A 431 22.27 25.55 -13.04
N LEU A 432 21.75 26.76 -13.25
CA LEU A 432 20.38 26.95 -13.75
C LEU A 432 20.21 26.45 -15.20
N GLN A 433 21.30 26.26 -15.96
CA GLN A 433 21.23 25.64 -17.29
C GLN A 433 20.63 24.23 -17.27
N HIS A 434 20.70 23.55 -16.12
CA HIS A 434 20.17 22.20 -15.92
C HIS A 434 18.71 22.20 -15.42
N MET A 435 18.11 23.37 -15.18
CA MET A 435 16.70 23.52 -14.80
C MET A 435 15.81 23.45 -16.04
N ARG A 436 14.61 22.89 -15.89
CA ARG A 436 13.64 22.80 -16.99
C ARG A 436 12.94 24.13 -17.28
N GLU A 437 12.57 24.31 -18.54
CA GLU A 437 11.71 25.42 -18.97
C GLU A 437 10.25 25.19 -18.55
N PRO A 438 9.46 26.26 -18.31
CA PRO A 438 9.78 27.70 -18.42
C PRO A 438 10.46 28.31 -17.17
N LEU A 439 10.61 27.52 -16.10
CA LEU A 439 11.08 28.02 -14.81
C LEU A 439 12.52 28.56 -14.88
N ARG A 440 13.37 27.92 -15.70
CA ARG A 440 14.73 28.41 -15.96
C ARG A 440 14.70 29.84 -16.49
N GLN A 441 13.90 30.14 -17.52
CA GLN A 441 13.75 31.50 -18.04
C GLN A 441 13.27 32.47 -16.95
N GLU A 442 12.20 32.13 -16.23
CA GLU A 442 11.63 33.00 -15.20
C GLU A 442 12.66 33.37 -14.12
N LEU A 443 13.43 32.38 -13.66
CA LEU A 443 14.46 32.61 -12.65
C LEU A 443 15.64 33.42 -13.18
N LEU A 444 16.11 33.14 -14.41
CA LEU A 444 17.17 33.92 -15.05
C LEU A 444 16.74 35.37 -15.30
N HIS A 445 15.48 35.62 -15.67
CA HIS A 445 14.95 36.97 -15.82
C HIS A 445 14.95 37.72 -14.49
N GLU A 446 14.56 37.07 -13.38
CA GLU A 446 14.60 37.69 -12.05
C GLU A 446 16.03 37.92 -11.56
N VAL A 447 16.98 37.05 -11.90
CA VAL A 447 18.42 37.28 -11.67
C VAL A 447 18.90 38.51 -12.42
N HIS A 448 18.64 38.58 -13.72
CA HIS A 448 19.05 39.68 -14.59
C HIS A 448 18.47 41.02 -14.12
N LYS A 449 17.17 41.04 -13.87
CA LYS A 449 16.44 42.21 -13.33
C LYS A 449 16.99 42.65 -11.98
N TYR A 450 17.30 41.73 -11.07
CA TYR A 450 17.89 42.08 -9.78
C TYR A 450 19.24 42.76 -9.94
N VAL A 451 20.15 42.18 -10.74
CA VAL A 451 21.51 42.73 -10.92
C VAL A 451 21.44 44.14 -11.50
N VAL A 452 20.66 44.34 -12.56
CA VAL A 452 20.51 45.65 -13.22
C VAL A 452 19.88 46.67 -12.28
N LYS A 453 18.79 46.30 -11.61
CA LYS A 453 18.09 47.19 -10.67
C LYS A 453 18.99 47.62 -9.51
N GLU A 454 19.71 46.68 -8.89
CA GLU A 454 20.59 47.00 -7.77
C GLU A 454 21.82 47.79 -8.25
N TYR A 455 22.35 47.50 -9.44
CA TYR A 455 23.42 48.29 -10.05
C TYR A 455 23.01 49.77 -10.20
N ILE A 456 21.85 50.01 -10.82
CA ILE A 456 21.28 51.36 -10.98
C ILE A 456 21.06 52.01 -9.62
N THR A 457 20.49 51.26 -8.66
CA THR A 457 20.25 51.74 -7.29
C THR A 457 21.54 52.20 -6.62
N GLN A 458 22.66 51.50 -6.83
CA GLN A 458 23.96 51.93 -6.30
C GLN A 458 24.56 53.12 -7.05
N ALA A 459 24.33 53.21 -8.35
CA ALA A 459 24.81 54.30 -9.20
C ALA A 459 24.11 55.64 -8.92
N ILE A 460 22.81 55.62 -8.58
CA ILE A 460 22.04 56.84 -8.29
C ILE A 460 22.22 57.36 -6.85
N LYS A 461 22.88 56.60 -5.97
CA LYS A 461 23.07 57.02 -4.57
C LYS A 461 23.95 58.28 -4.49
N PRO A 462 23.54 59.29 -3.69
CA PRO A 462 24.35 60.47 -3.47
C PRO A 462 25.60 60.10 -2.68
N ARG A 463 26.78 60.26 -3.29
CA ARG A 463 28.08 60.01 -2.64
C ARG A 463 28.93 61.28 -2.50
N TRP A 464 29.32 61.89 -3.61
CA TRP A 464 30.16 63.10 -3.64
C TRP A 464 30.12 63.78 -5.02
N LYS A 465 30.62 65.01 -5.11
CA LYS A 465 30.62 65.80 -6.35
C LYS A 465 31.78 65.38 -7.26
N MET A 466 31.45 64.89 -8.46
CA MET A 466 32.44 64.48 -9.47
C MET A 466 32.79 65.62 -10.43
N ASN A 467 34.06 65.72 -10.84
CA ASN A 467 34.49 66.65 -11.88
C ASN A 467 34.14 66.10 -13.30
N ARG A 468 34.40 66.87 -14.36
CA ARG A 468 34.04 66.49 -15.73
C ARG A 468 34.71 65.18 -16.17
N GLU A 469 36.00 65.04 -15.91
CA GLU A 469 36.80 63.88 -16.33
C GLU A 469 36.34 62.61 -15.60
N THR A 470 36.13 62.70 -14.29
CA THR A 470 35.58 61.62 -13.46
C THR A 470 34.20 61.19 -13.94
N ARG A 471 33.31 62.13 -14.29
CA ARG A 471 31.98 61.80 -14.82
C ARG A 471 32.05 61.02 -16.14
N GLN A 472 32.93 61.41 -17.04
CA GLN A 472 33.15 60.68 -18.31
C GLN A 472 33.80 59.31 -18.08
N GLN A 473 34.71 59.19 -17.11
CA GLN A 473 35.30 57.92 -16.72
C GLN A 473 34.26 56.96 -16.13
N VAL A 474 33.42 57.46 -15.23
CA VAL A 474 32.31 56.70 -14.63
C VAL A 474 31.33 56.23 -15.70
N SER A 475 30.89 57.13 -16.59
CA SER A 475 29.98 56.81 -17.69
C SER A 475 30.53 55.68 -18.57
N ARG A 476 31.78 55.80 -19.05
CA ARG A 476 32.42 54.74 -19.86
C ARG A 476 32.54 53.41 -19.12
N LYS A 477 32.89 53.45 -17.84
CA LYS A 477 33.03 52.23 -17.04
C LYS A 477 31.68 51.56 -16.78
N MET A 478 30.63 52.33 -16.50
CA MET A 478 29.27 51.79 -16.34
C MET A 478 28.79 51.11 -17.62
N SER A 479 28.99 51.73 -18.78
CA SER A 479 28.61 51.11 -20.06
C SER A 479 29.38 49.83 -20.36
N LEU A 480 30.69 49.81 -20.06
CA LEU A 480 31.48 48.58 -20.20
C LEU A 480 30.98 47.46 -19.26
N GLU A 481 30.74 47.77 -17.99
CA GLU A 481 30.22 46.77 -17.05
C GLU A 481 28.80 46.31 -17.42
N ALA A 482 27.95 47.21 -17.94
CA ALA A 482 26.61 46.87 -18.44
C ALA A 482 26.68 45.87 -19.60
N GLU A 483 27.51 46.14 -20.60
CA GLU A 483 27.73 45.24 -21.75
C GLU A 483 28.18 43.84 -21.28
N ILE A 484 29.15 43.78 -20.36
CA ILE A 484 29.63 42.51 -19.80
C ILE A 484 28.53 41.77 -19.04
N ILE A 485 27.76 42.46 -18.19
CA ILE A 485 26.67 41.84 -17.42
C ILE A 485 25.61 41.27 -18.36
N HIS A 486 25.20 42.06 -19.35
CA HIS A 486 24.17 41.64 -20.31
C HIS A 486 24.64 40.44 -21.13
N HIS A 487 25.82 40.53 -21.77
CA HIS A 487 26.35 39.43 -22.58
C HIS A 487 26.47 38.14 -21.76
N THR A 488 27.01 38.23 -20.54
CA THR A 488 27.17 37.05 -19.66
C THR A 488 25.82 36.39 -19.34
N LEU A 489 24.78 37.17 -19.02
CA LEU A 489 23.47 36.60 -18.67
C LEU A 489 22.69 36.13 -19.89
N MET A 490 22.85 36.78 -21.05
CA MET A 490 22.30 36.32 -22.33
C MET A 490 22.94 34.98 -22.75
N ASP A 491 24.26 34.82 -22.58
CA ASP A 491 24.97 33.56 -22.84
C ASP A 491 24.46 32.42 -21.94
N GLN A 492 24.06 32.72 -20.70
CA GLN A 492 23.40 31.75 -19.80
C GLN A 492 21.94 31.46 -20.17
N GLY A 493 21.38 32.21 -21.13
CA GLY A 493 20.05 32.02 -21.70
C GLY A 493 18.99 33.00 -21.21
N SER A 494 19.34 34.13 -20.59
CA SER A 494 18.35 35.17 -20.29
C SER A 494 17.79 35.78 -21.58
N GLU A 495 16.48 35.96 -21.69
CA GLU A 495 15.83 36.65 -22.81
C GLU A 495 15.42 38.10 -22.48
N ALA A 496 15.89 38.64 -21.36
CA ALA A 496 15.49 39.98 -20.89
C ALA A 496 16.25 41.12 -21.60
N GLU A 497 16.18 41.16 -22.94
CA GLU A 497 16.85 42.17 -23.79
C GLU A 497 16.40 43.61 -23.45
N TRP A 498 15.17 43.78 -22.98
CA TRP A 498 14.63 45.07 -22.56
C TRP A 498 15.41 45.72 -21.40
N LEU A 499 16.24 44.97 -20.67
CA LEU A 499 17.11 45.50 -19.61
C LEU A 499 18.41 46.13 -20.13
N LEU A 500 18.76 45.86 -21.39
CA LEU A 500 20.04 46.26 -21.99
C LEU A 500 20.32 47.78 -21.92
N PRO A 501 19.39 48.67 -22.31
CA PRO A 501 19.68 50.11 -22.28
C PRO A 501 19.60 50.74 -20.88
N ALA A 502 19.17 50.00 -19.84
CA ALA A 502 18.85 50.56 -18.53
C ALA A 502 20.05 51.24 -17.84
N ILE A 503 21.18 50.52 -17.76
CA ILE A 503 22.40 51.06 -17.12
C ILE A 503 23.01 52.15 -18.00
N ASP A 504 22.97 51.98 -19.32
CA ASP A 504 23.53 52.92 -20.29
C ASP A 504 22.84 54.29 -20.28
N HIS A 505 21.51 54.32 -20.14
CA HIS A 505 20.79 55.58 -19.98
C HIS A 505 21.27 56.34 -18.74
N ILE A 506 21.44 55.65 -17.61
CA ILE A 506 21.95 56.25 -16.37
C ILE A 506 23.41 56.69 -16.53
N ALA A 507 24.24 55.88 -17.22
CA ALA A 507 25.62 56.20 -17.52
C ALA A 507 25.73 57.46 -18.38
N GLY A 508 24.86 57.62 -19.39
CA GLY A 508 24.78 58.82 -20.25
C GLY A 508 24.41 60.09 -19.46
N ILE A 509 23.44 59.99 -18.55
CA ILE A 509 23.05 61.09 -17.65
C ILE A 509 24.22 61.50 -16.75
N ILE A 510 24.92 60.52 -16.15
CA ILE A 510 26.07 60.79 -15.27
C ILE A 510 27.23 61.39 -16.06
N GLY A 511 27.48 60.95 -17.29
CA GLY A 511 28.57 61.45 -18.14
C GLY A 511 28.40 62.89 -18.64
N GLU A 512 27.17 63.39 -18.72
CA GLU A 512 26.85 64.67 -19.38
C GLU A 512 26.71 65.86 -18.41
N LYS A 513 27.08 67.06 -18.86
CA LYS A 513 26.99 68.31 -18.09
C LYS A 513 26.02 69.33 -18.72
N LYS A 514 25.76 69.23 -20.02
CA LYS A 514 24.83 70.13 -20.73
C LYS A 514 23.38 69.77 -20.39
N LYS A 515 22.64 70.73 -19.82
CA LYS A 515 21.25 70.54 -19.40
C LYS A 515 20.35 70.00 -20.51
N ASP A 516 20.50 70.49 -21.73
CA ASP A 516 19.64 70.07 -22.86
C ASP A 516 19.87 68.60 -23.24
N LYS A 517 21.13 68.14 -23.18
CA LYS A 517 21.46 66.74 -23.43
C LYS A 517 21.06 65.81 -22.29
N ILE A 518 21.17 66.27 -21.04
CA ILE A 518 20.65 65.52 -19.89
C ILE A 518 19.14 65.32 -20.04
N LYS A 519 18.39 66.36 -20.44
CA LYS A 519 16.94 66.25 -20.71
C LYS A 519 16.64 65.19 -21.78
N ALA A 520 17.42 65.14 -22.86
CA ALA A 520 17.26 64.14 -23.91
C ALA A 520 17.51 62.70 -23.38
N TYR A 521 18.57 62.48 -22.60
CA TYR A 521 18.82 61.17 -21.98
C TYR A 521 17.71 60.76 -21.02
N VAL A 522 17.18 61.70 -20.22
CA VAL A 522 16.05 61.43 -19.31
C VAL A 522 14.77 61.10 -20.10
N GLN A 523 14.52 61.79 -21.22
CA GLN A 523 13.38 61.49 -22.10
C GLN A 523 13.47 60.06 -22.67
N ASN A 524 14.64 59.65 -23.16
CA ASN A 524 14.84 58.30 -23.68
C ASN A 524 14.66 57.25 -22.56
N LEU A 525 15.20 57.50 -21.37
CA LEU A 525 15.01 56.63 -20.20
C LEU A 525 13.52 56.46 -19.84
N CYS A 526 12.75 57.54 -19.78
CA CYS A 526 11.32 57.49 -19.47
C CYS A 526 10.48 56.88 -20.61
N GLN A 527 10.97 56.92 -21.86
CA GLN A 527 10.32 56.26 -22.99
C GLN A 527 10.49 54.74 -22.92
N ASP A 528 11.70 54.28 -22.61
CA ASP A 528 12.01 52.84 -22.52
C ASP A 528 11.50 52.22 -21.20
N TYR A 529 11.47 53.02 -20.12
CA TYR A 529 11.07 52.60 -18.77
C TYR A 529 10.05 53.59 -18.17
N PRO A 530 8.76 53.47 -18.53
CA PRO A 530 7.72 54.42 -18.12
C PRO A 530 7.37 54.35 -16.62
N ASP A 531 7.86 53.34 -15.91
CA ASP A 531 7.73 53.19 -14.46
C ASP A 531 8.70 54.09 -13.67
N ILE A 532 9.72 54.64 -14.34
CA ILE A 532 10.67 55.61 -13.75
C ILE A 532 10.01 56.98 -13.65
N ARG A 533 9.89 57.50 -12.42
CA ARG A 533 9.22 58.76 -12.08
C ARG A 533 10.18 59.93 -11.86
#